data_AF-A0AB36DQ34-F1
#
_entry.id   AF-A0AB36DQ34-F1
#
_cell.length_a   1.000
_cell.length_b   1.000
_cell.length_c   1.000
_cell.angle_alpha   90.00
_cell.angle_beta   90.00
_cell.angle_gamma   90.00
#
_symmetry.space_group_name_H-M   'P 1'
#
loop_
_entity.id
_entity.type
_entity.pdbx_description
1 polymer ?
#
loop_
_entity_poly.entity_id
_entity_poly.type
_entity_poly.pdbx_seq_one_letter_code
_entity_poly.pdbx_strand_id
1 'polypeptide(L)'
;MNGLKEGEEKNKVLINQENIDFYYISKAYETICEWIKSYEKNSGSFEKNFFENSKVIWYEVNSSEPSNALFERLNLGKIPLTNAELVKALFLSENSFSHLAEEKRKIKQIEIAKLWDEIENKLNAEDGKFWAFITNKPRDHYEVKIELLLDIIPSLDIITSNDENQQDPYFTFTKFLGKQDEQQNSLPLTGWWNRIEQFYFTLSDWYSDHELYHKIGYLVLARSVGGYKGIDLAELVKEALCSTKDDFKSGINKRIQQSIDWNFKDLKYEGDSNKIFNILLLFNVETNYQSEYEPYPFKFHKSKNWSLEHIHARNSDKFDKNNKDQWKTWLEYHLPILEKKEQTPEIQQLIDQVKRYLGNPDRLSWEKFDYVFDQMHQYFNQNDDGLDPDARWLDSLSNLALLGMNDNSALNNSIFEVKCKKIIEIDKAGQFIPVCTRRAFLKYYTKDPDSKQRHFWSAADRQGYIEKIEEVLGKYNKY
;
A
#
# COMPACT_ATOMS: atom_id res chain seq x y z
N MET A 1 -10.50 37.03 36.68
CA MET A 1 -11.37 37.69 35.67
C MET A 1 -11.44 39.21 35.86
N ASN A 2 -10.37 39.89 36.26
CA ASN A 2 -10.39 41.36 36.47
C ASN A 2 -10.01 42.18 35.22
N GLY A 3 -10.06 41.59 34.01
CA GLY A 3 -9.62 42.21 32.75
C GLY A 3 -10.70 42.38 31.68
N LEU A 4 -11.92 41.86 31.91
CA LEU A 4 -13.02 42.00 30.96
C LEU A 4 -13.91 43.14 31.44
N LYS A 5 -13.76 44.32 30.82
CA LYS A 5 -14.64 45.46 31.06
C LYS A 5 -15.85 45.35 30.14
N GLU A 6 -17.05 45.26 30.72
CA GLU A 6 -18.28 45.58 30.00
C GLU A 6 -18.25 47.07 29.63
N GLY A 7 -18.32 47.39 28.35
CA GLY A 7 -18.53 48.77 27.91
C GLY A 7 -19.93 49.24 28.31
N GLU A 8 -20.05 50.49 28.77
CA GLU A 8 -21.29 51.11 29.24
C GLU A 8 -22.39 51.27 28.15
N GLU A 9 -22.17 50.77 26.94
CA GLU A 9 -23.20 50.59 25.93
C GLU A 9 -23.56 49.12 25.79
N LYS A 10 -24.80 48.77 26.18
CA LYS A 10 -25.39 47.46 25.96
C LYS A 10 -25.11 46.98 24.53
N ASN A 11 -24.36 45.87 24.40
CA ASN A 11 -24.23 45.00 23.22
C ASN A 11 -22.96 45.00 22.36
N LYS A 12 -21.76 45.32 22.87
CA LYS A 12 -20.51 44.88 22.20
C LYS A 12 -19.49 44.31 23.17
N VAL A 13 -19.00 43.10 22.90
CA VAL A 13 -17.85 42.52 23.58
C VAL A 13 -16.60 43.24 23.07
N LEU A 14 -15.82 43.83 23.98
CA LEU A 14 -14.54 44.43 23.63
C LEU A 14 -13.52 43.30 23.43
N ILE A 15 -13.02 43.17 22.20
CA ILE A 15 -11.95 42.22 21.89
C ILE A 15 -10.65 42.72 22.50
N ASN A 16 -10.15 42.02 23.53
CA ASN A 16 -8.84 42.31 24.11
C ASN A 16 -7.73 41.76 23.20
N GLN A 17 -6.84 42.62 22.71
CA GLN A 17 -5.71 42.25 21.83
C GLN A 17 -4.34 42.27 22.54
N GLU A 18 -4.31 42.40 23.87
CA GLU A 18 -3.06 42.50 24.65
C GLU A 18 -2.19 41.24 24.55
N ASN A 19 -2.81 40.06 24.49
CA ASN A 19 -2.14 38.81 24.17
C ASN A 19 -3.10 37.85 23.42
N ILE A 20 -2.52 36.79 22.85
CA ILE A 20 -3.25 35.81 22.03
C ILE A 20 -4.37 35.10 22.81
N ASP A 21 -4.14 34.82 24.10
CA ASP A 21 -5.12 34.14 24.94
C ASP A 21 -6.33 35.04 25.23
N PHE A 22 -6.09 36.29 25.60
CA PHE A 22 -7.14 37.29 25.82
C PHE A 22 -7.91 37.59 24.55
N TYR A 23 -7.25 37.55 23.38
CA TYR A 23 -7.91 37.66 22.09
C TYR A 23 -8.90 36.53 21.84
N TYR A 24 -8.45 35.28 21.97
CA TYR A 24 -9.32 34.12 21.75
C TYR A 24 -10.39 33.97 22.84
N ILE A 25 -10.11 34.30 24.10
CA ILE A 25 -11.10 34.33 25.18
C ILE A 25 -12.17 35.39 24.89
N SER A 26 -11.77 36.60 24.47
CA SER A 26 -12.72 37.66 24.14
C SER A 26 -13.56 37.28 22.92
N LYS A 27 -12.96 36.62 21.92
CA LYS A 27 -13.69 36.09 20.76
C LYS A 27 -14.67 34.98 21.14
N ALA A 28 -14.27 34.03 21.96
CA ALA A 28 -15.16 32.98 22.44
C ALA A 28 -16.34 33.58 23.22
N TYR A 29 -16.09 34.57 24.06
CA TYR A 29 -17.13 35.29 24.78
C TYR A 29 -18.08 36.05 23.85
N GLU A 30 -17.55 36.75 22.84
CA GLU A 30 -18.35 37.39 21.78
C GLU A 30 -19.28 36.39 21.09
N THR A 31 -18.73 35.27 20.62
CA THR A 31 -19.50 34.20 19.96
C THR A 31 -20.60 33.62 20.86
N ILE A 32 -20.30 33.37 22.14
CA ILE A 32 -21.28 32.88 23.11
C ILE A 32 -22.39 33.92 23.33
N CYS A 33 -22.04 35.20 23.48
CA CYS A 33 -23.02 36.27 23.64
C CYS A 33 -23.91 36.42 22.40
N GLU A 34 -23.36 36.30 21.20
CA GLU A 34 -24.13 36.30 19.95
C GLU A 34 -25.05 35.09 19.86
N TRP A 35 -24.55 33.89 20.19
CA TRP A 35 -25.34 32.67 20.23
C TRP A 35 -26.52 32.77 21.21
N ILE A 36 -26.28 33.24 22.44
CA ILE A 36 -27.33 33.47 23.45
C ILE A 36 -28.39 34.45 22.93
N LYS A 37 -27.99 35.51 22.21
CA LYS A 37 -28.93 36.48 21.63
C LYS A 37 -29.79 35.87 20.52
N SER A 38 -29.21 35.01 19.70
CA SER A 38 -29.94 34.28 18.64
C SER A 38 -30.78 33.11 19.16
N TYR A 39 -30.59 32.72 20.42
CA TYR A 39 -31.28 31.59 21.03
C TYR A 39 -32.73 31.99 21.39
N GLU A 40 -33.63 31.93 20.40
CA GLU A 40 -35.06 32.16 20.60
C GLU A 40 -35.68 31.05 21.47
N LYS A 41 -35.89 31.35 22.75
CA LYS A 41 -36.96 30.92 23.68
C LYS A 41 -37.63 29.53 23.57
N ASN A 42 -37.00 28.56 22.94
CA ASN A 42 -37.38 27.15 22.97
C ASN A 42 -36.22 26.34 23.57
N SER A 43 -36.29 26.19 24.90
CA SER A 43 -36.07 24.95 25.64
C SER A 43 -35.32 25.20 26.96
N GLY A 44 -36.03 25.08 28.08
CA GLY A 44 -35.40 24.93 29.41
C GLY A 44 -34.56 23.65 29.53
N SER A 45 -34.31 22.92 28.44
CA SER A 45 -33.50 21.70 28.42
C SER A 45 -32.00 22.02 28.38
N PHE A 46 -31.56 23.09 27.70
CA PHE A 46 -30.14 23.44 27.66
C PHE A 46 -29.64 23.92 29.01
N GLU A 47 -30.33 24.91 29.61
CA GLU A 47 -29.98 25.44 30.93
C GLU A 47 -29.94 24.32 31.98
N LYS A 48 -30.99 23.48 32.00
CA LYS A 48 -31.05 22.33 32.90
C LYS A 48 -29.91 21.33 32.66
N ASN A 49 -29.62 20.96 31.41
CA ASN A 49 -28.51 20.05 31.10
C ASN A 49 -27.15 20.66 31.45
N PHE A 50 -26.97 21.96 31.24
CA PHE A 50 -25.73 22.62 31.59
C PHE A 50 -25.52 22.65 33.12
N PHE A 51 -26.52 23.07 33.89
CA PHE A 51 -26.39 23.18 35.34
C PHE A 51 -26.42 21.82 36.07
N GLU A 52 -27.28 20.89 35.65
CA GLU A 52 -27.48 19.63 36.37
C GLU A 52 -26.52 18.53 35.89
N ASN A 53 -26.26 18.46 34.57
CA ASN A 53 -25.56 17.34 33.94
C ASN A 53 -24.13 17.65 33.50
N SER A 54 -23.69 18.92 33.53
CA SER A 54 -22.29 19.26 33.25
C SER A 54 -21.49 19.31 34.55
N LYS A 55 -20.26 18.78 34.50
CA LYS A 55 -19.29 18.86 35.60
C LYS A 55 -18.04 19.54 35.08
N VAL A 56 -17.59 20.56 35.80
CA VAL A 56 -16.34 21.26 35.50
C VAL A 56 -15.25 20.67 36.38
N ILE A 57 -14.17 20.20 35.76
CA ILE A 57 -12.96 19.82 36.49
C ILE A 57 -12.14 21.09 36.64
N TRP A 58 -12.12 21.64 37.86
CA TRP A 58 -11.38 22.85 38.19
C TRP A 58 -10.13 22.52 39.00
N TYR A 59 -8.97 22.84 38.45
CA TYR A 59 -7.69 22.71 39.14
C TYR A 59 -7.34 24.05 39.77
N GLU A 60 -7.54 24.18 41.08
CA GLU A 60 -7.09 25.35 41.83
C GLU A 60 -5.60 25.20 42.13
N VAL A 61 -4.81 26.20 41.75
CA VAL A 61 -3.36 26.18 41.87
C VAL A 61 -2.91 27.24 42.87
N ASN A 62 -1.94 26.90 43.72
CA ASN A 62 -1.32 27.87 44.61
C ASN A 62 -0.57 28.94 43.81
N SER A 63 -0.64 30.20 44.25
CA SER A 63 -0.02 31.37 43.61
C SER A 63 1.51 31.30 43.46
N SER A 64 2.15 30.31 44.08
CA SER A 64 3.59 30.03 43.97
C SER A 64 3.96 29.15 42.76
N GLU A 65 3.00 28.50 42.10
CA GLU A 65 3.28 27.59 40.98
C GLU A 65 2.98 28.26 39.62
N PRO A 66 3.92 28.27 38.66
CA PRO A 66 3.71 28.87 37.34
C PRO A 66 2.70 28.04 36.52
N SER A 67 1.56 28.64 36.18
CA SER A 67 0.43 27.98 35.50
C SER A 67 0.80 27.30 34.19
N ASN A 68 1.75 27.86 33.44
CA ASN A 68 2.19 27.30 32.15
C ASN A 68 2.91 25.95 32.32
N ALA A 69 3.79 25.82 33.33
CA ALA A 69 4.52 24.58 33.58
C ALA A 69 3.59 23.47 34.12
N LEU A 70 2.58 23.84 34.92
CA LEU A 70 1.53 22.91 35.34
C LEU A 70 0.66 22.47 34.17
N PHE A 71 0.26 23.39 33.28
CA PHE A 71 -0.51 23.06 32.07
C PHE A 71 0.26 22.11 31.14
N GLU A 72 1.55 22.38 30.90
CA GLU A 72 2.41 21.48 30.14
C GLU A 72 2.48 20.11 30.80
N ARG A 73 2.69 20.03 32.12
CA ARG A 73 2.74 18.75 32.87
C ARG A 73 1.41 17.99 32.89
N LEU A 74 0.27 18.68 32.95
CA LEU A 74 -1.07 18.08 32.91
C LEU A 74 -1.41 17.54 31.51
N ASN A 75 -0.87 18.15 30.47
CA ASN A 75 -1.05 17.70 29.08
C ASN A 75 0.09 16.77 28.60
N LEU A 76 1.20 16.70 29.33
CA LEU A 76 2.31 15.78 29.09
C LEU A 76 1.83 14.34 29.30
N GLY A 77 1.87 13.55 28.24
CA GLY A 77 1.46 12.15 28.28
C GLY A 77 -0.05 11.92 28.13
N LYS A 78 -0.85 12.93 27.75
CA LYS A 78 -2.21 12.69 27.28
C LYS A 78 -2.14 11.96 25.94
N ILE A 79 -2.46 10.66 25.96
CA ILE A 79 -2.71 9.89 24.75
C ILE A 79 -4.15 10.21 24.35
N PRO A 80 -4.39 10.93 23.23
CA PRO A 80 -5.75 11.18 22.78
C PRO A 80 -6.43 9.84 22.51
N LEU A 81 -7.67 9.67 22.98
CA LEU A 81 -8.42 8.45 22.69
C LEU A 81 -8.57 8.31 21.18
N THR A 82 -8.22 7.14 20.66
CA THR A 82 -8.35 6.88 19.23
C THR A 82 -9.82 6.66 18.86
N ASN A 83 -10.17 6.72 17.57
CA ASN A 83 -11.55 6.44 17.12
C ASN A 83 -11.99 5.03 17.54
N ALA A 84 -11.08 4.06 17.45
CA ALA A 84 -11.34 2.70 17.93
C ALA A 84 -11.67 2.66 19.42
N GLU A 85 -10.93 3.37 20.27
CA GLU A 85 -11.18 3.37 21.72
C GLU A 85 -12.51 4.02 22.06
N LEU A 86 -12.88 5.11 21.38
CA LEU A 86 -14.18 5.77 21.54
C LEU A 86 -15.33 4.88 21.06
N VAL A 87 -15.18 4.21 19.91
CA VAL A 87 -16.17 3.26 19.40
C VAL A 87 -16.28 2.03 20.31
N LYS A 88 -15.17 1.51 20.83
CA LYS A 88 -15.17 0.41 21.82
C LYS A 88 -15.92 0.83 23.08
N ALA A 89 -15.65 2.02 23.61
CA ALA A 89 -16.36 2.56 24.76
C ALA A 89 -17.87 2.71 24.48
N LEU A 90 -18.25 3.14 23.28
CA LEU A 90 -19.64 3.22 22.86
C LEU A 90 -20.34 1.86 22.86
N PHE A 91 -19.68 0.78 22.45
CA PHE A 91 -20.29 -0.55 22.51
C PHE A 91 -20.32 -1.14 23.93
N LEU A 92 -19.35 -0.82 24.78
CA LEU A 92 -19.23 -1.39 26.12
C LEU A 92 -19.89 -0.57 27.23
N SER A 93 -20.45 0.62 26.92
CA SER A 93 -21.11 1.46 27.92
C SER A 93 -22.35 0.78 28.53
N GLU A 94 -22.67 1.09 29.79
CA GLU A 94 -23.82 0.51 30.50
C GLU A 94 -25.17 0.81 29.82
N ASN A 95 -25.25 1.97 29.18
CA ASN A 95 -26.45 2.42 28.48
C ASN A 95 -26.57 1.80 27.07
N SER A 96 -25.51 1.14 26.59
CA SER A 96 -25.53 0.46 25.29
C SER A 96 -26.44 -0.75 25.35
N PHE A 97 -27.17 -1.01 24.27
CA PHE A 97 -28.12 -2.11 24.17
C PHE A 97 -29.20 -2.12 25.27
N SER A 98 -29.65 -0.95 25.72
CA SER A 98 -30.66 -0.78 26.78
C SER A 98 -32.01 -1.46 26.51
N HIS A 99 -32.31 -1.80 25.25
CA HIS A 99 -33.47 -2.59 24.85
C HIS A 99 -33.40 -4.07 25.28
N LEU A 100 -32.22 -4.56 25.67
CA LEU A 100 -32.03 -5.93 26.16
C LEU A 100 -32.14 -5.99 27.69
N ALA A 101 -32.57 -7.13 28.21
CA ALA A 101 -32.49 -7.44 29.64
C ALA A 101 -31.03 -7.42 30.13
N GLU A 102 -30.81 -7.06 31.39
CA GLU A 102 -29.47 -6.82 31.94
C GLU A 102 -28.51 -8.00 31.73
N GLU A 103 -28.94 -9.22 32.00
CA GLU A 103 -28.12 -10.42 31.80
C GLU A 103 -27.72 -10.59 30.33
N LYS A 104 -28.67 -10.41 29.39
CA LYS A 104 -28.41 -10.51 27.95
C LYS A 104 -27.48 -9.39 27.46
N ARG A 105 -27.62 -8.18 28.00
CA ARG A 105 -26.74 -7.05 27.70
C ARG A 105 -25.30 -7.35 28.14
N LYS A 106 -25.10 -7.86 29.36
CA LYS A 106 -23.76 -8.26 29.85
C LYS A 106 -23.13 -9.34 28.96
N ILE A 107 -23.90 -10.37 28.59
CA ILE A 107 -23.43 -11.42 27.67
C ILE A 107 -23.01 -10.82 26.32
N LYS A 108 -23.86 -9.97 25.72
CA LYS A 108 -23.56 -9.32 24.43
C LYS A 108 -22.30 -8.46 24.50
N GLN A 109 -22.10 -7.70 25.59
CA GLN A 109 -20.89 -6.91 25.80
C GLN A 109 -19.63 -7.78 25.93
N ILE A 110 -19.72 -8.94 26.58
CA ILE A 110 -18.62 -9.91 26.66
C ILE A 110 -18.30 -10.48 25.27
N GLU A 111 -19.33 -10.84 24.48
CA GLU A 111 -19.14 -11.31 23.09
C GLU A 111 -18.45 -10.24 22.24
N ILE A 112 -18.89 -8.99 22.35
CA ILE A 112 -18.30 -7.84 21.66
C ILE A 112 -16.85 -7.67 22.05
N ALA A 113 -16.53 -7.63 23.34
CA ALA A 113 -15.17 -7.45 23.83
C ALA A 113 -14.24 -8.56 23.33
N LYS A 114 -14.70 -9.82 23.40
CA LYS A 114 -13.92 -10.97 22.94
C LYS A 114 -13.64 -10.91 21.44
N LEU A 115 -14.65 -10.66 20.62
CA LEU A 115 -14.48 -10.59 19.17
C LEU A 115 -13.68 -9.35 18.76
N TRP A 116 -13.84 -8.21 19.45
CA TRP A 116 -13.00 -7.04 19.24
C TRP A 116 -11.52 -7.38 19.42
N ASP A 117 -11.18 -8.03 20.53
CA ASP A 117 -9.80 -8.41 20.81
C ASP A 117 -9.29 -9.45 19.80
N GLU A 118 -10.14 -10.36 19.31
CA GLU A 118 -9.79 -11.29 18.23
C GLU A 118 -9.45 -10.55 16.92
N ILE A 119 -10.32 -9.61 16.51
CA ILE A 119 -10.14 -8.79 15.30
C ILE A 119 -8.84 -8.01 15.39
N GLU A 120 -8.61 -7.32 16.52
CA GLU A 120 -7.39 -6.55 16.74
C GLU A 120 -6.15 -7.44 16.69
N ASN A 121 -6.17 -8.59 17.37
CA ASN A 121 -5.05 -9.54 17.33
C ASN A 121 -4.78 -10.08 15.91
N LYS A 122 -5.83 -10.35 15.12
CA LYS A 122 -5.69 -10.83 13.74
C LYS A 122 -5.10 -9.77 12.82
N LEU A 123 -5.55 -8.52 12.94
CA LEU A 123 -5.04 -7.39 12.16
C LEU A 123 -3.64 -6.98 12.60
N ASN A 124 -3.33 -7.11 13.89
CA ASN A 124 -2.05 -6.75 14.49
C ASN A 124 -1.07 -7.93 14.58
N ALA A 125 -1.39 -9.09 14.01
CA ALA A 125 -0.53 -10.27 14.01
C ALA A 125 0.89 -9.92 13.55
N GLU A 126 1.91 -10.40 14.27
CA GLU A 126 3.33 -10.07 13.99
C GLU A 126 3.76 -10.49 12.57
N ASP A 127 3.15 -11.55 12.05
CA ASP A 127 3.42 -12.00 10.69
C ASP A 127 2.93 -10.99 9.63
N GLY A 128 2.03 -10.06 9.95
CA GLY A 128 1.49 -9.03 9.07
C GLY A 128 0.83 -9.53 7.79
N LYS A 129 0.58 -10.84 7.65
CA LYS A 129 0.10 -11.44 6.41
C LYS A 129 -1.34 -11.05 6.10
N PHE A 130 -2.20 -11.09 7.12
CA PHE A 130 -3.60 -10.69 6.98
C PHE A 130 -3.75 -9.20 6.61
N TRP A 131 -3.00 -8.32 7.28
CA TRP A 131 -2.95 -6.90 6.94
C TRP A 131 -2.52 -6.66 5.48
N ALA A 132 -1.44 -7.33 5.06
CA ALA A 132 -0.94 -7.23 3.69
C ALA A 132 -1.89 -7.82 2.65
N PHE A 133 -2.80 -8.73 3.03
CA PHE A 133 -3.83 -9.23 2.13
C PHE A 133 -4.93 -8.18 1.90
N ILE A 134 -5.40 -7.48 2.93
CA ILE A 134 -6.60 -6.64 2.86
C ILE A 134 -6.36 -5.16 2.51
N THR A 135 -5.15 -4.61 2.72
CA THR A 135 -4.89 -3.17 2.50
C THR A 135 -3.47 -2.86 2.03
N ASN A 136 -3.32 -1.78 1.27
CA ASN A 136 -2.02 -1.20 0.91
C ASN A 136 -1.55 -0.12 1.89
N LYS A 137 -2.38 0.26 2.87
CA LYS A 137 -1.99 1.22 3.91
C LYS A 137 -0.88 0.63 4.78
N PRO A 138 0.16 1.41 5.13
CA PRO A 138 1.20 0.92 6.00
C PRO A 138 0.63 0.69 7.41
N ARG A 139 1.19 -0.27 8.14
CA ARG A 139 0.58 -0.77 9.38
C ARG A 139 0.64 0.25 10.51
N ASP A 140 1.63 1.13 10.49
CA ASP A 140 1.84 2.24 11.42
C ASP A 140 0.87 3.42 11.20
N HIS A 141 0.10 3.42 10.12
CA HIS A 141 -0.94 4.43 9.87
C HIS A 141 -2.03 4.44 10.95
N TYR A 142 -2.26 3.30 11.60
CA TYR A 142 -3.26 3.15 12.66
C TYR A 142 -2.57 2.71 13.95
N GLU A 143 -2.87 3.34 15.09
CA GLU A 143 -2.38 2.86 16.39
C GLU A 143 -3.10 1.55 16.76
N VAL A 144 -4.43 1.56 16.72
CA VAL A 144 -5.32 0.40 16.90
C VAL A 144 -5.78 -0.11 15.54
N LYS A 145 -5.46 -1.35 15.17
CA LYS A 145 -5.59 -1.84 13.79
C LYS A 145 -7.02 -2.02 13.31
N ILE A 146 -7.96 -2.28 14.22
CA ILE A 146 -9.40 -2.36 13.92
C ILE A 146 -9.95 -1.07 13.33
N GLU A 147 -9.29 0.08 13.53
CA GLU A 147 -9.68 1.36 12.92
C GLU A 147 -9.77 1.29 11.41
N LEU A 148 -8.93 0.48 10.76
CA LEU A 148 -9.05 0.22 9.32
C LEU A 148 -10.47 -0.24 8.95
N LEU A 149 -11.05 -1.16 9.72
CA LEU A 149 -12.40 -1.65 9.46
C LEU A 149 -13.44 -0.60 9.81
N LEU A 150 -13.25 0.12 10.92
CA LEU A 150 -14.17 1.15 11.39
C LEU A 150 -14.23 2.34 10.43
N ASP A 151 -13.16 2.66 9.71
CA ASP A 151 -13.15 3.69 8.67
C ASP A 151 -13.89 3.24 7.40
N ILE A 152 -13.80 1.95 7.08
CA ILE A 152 -14.37 1.37 5.85
C ILE A 152 -15.87 1.08 6.00
N ILE A 153 -16.29 0.45 7.11
CA ILE A 153 -17.67 -0.04 7.28
C ILE A 153 -18.75 1.05 7.13
N PRO A 154 -18.57 2.29 7.64
CA PRO A 154 -19.57 3.34 7.49
C PRO A 154 -19.79 3.82 6.04
N SER A 155 -18.87 3.55 5.10
CA SER A 155 -19.08 3.88 3.69
C SER A 155 -20.12 2.97 3.01
N LEU A 156 -20.53 1.87 3.64
CA LEU A 156 -21.49 0.91 3.07
C LEU A 156 -22.91 1.45 2.86
N ASP A 157 -23.31 2.45 3.65
CA ASP A 157 -24.68 3.02 3.65
C ASP A 157 -24.79 4.41 3.07
N ILE A 158 -23.70 5.17 3.12
CA ILE A 158 -23.77 6.59 2.86
C ILE A 158 -23.23 6.80 1.45
N ILE A 159 -24.15 7.07 0.50
CA ILE A 159 -23.80 7.81 -0.72
C ILE A 159 -23.51 9.25 -0.28
N THR A 160 -22.42 9.46 0.44
CA THR A 160 -21.91 10.81 0.66
C THR A 160 -21.10 11.15 -0.57
N SER A 161 -21.55 12.18 -1.27
CA SER A 161 -20.67 13.12 -1.97
C SER A 161 -19.33 13.22 -1.22
N ASN A 162 -18.24 13.30 -1.97
CA ASN A 162 -16.88 13.51 -1.48
C ASN A 162 -16.72 14.83 -0.71
N ASP A 163 -17.49 15.04 0.36
CA ASP A 163 -17.42 16.24 1.17
C ASP A 163 -16.22 16.15 2.10
N GLU A 164 -15.37 17.15 1.90
CA GLU A 164 -13.99 17.31 2.34
C GLU A 164 -13.85 17.56 3.86
N ASN A 165 -14.70 16.96 4.70
CA ASN A 165 -14.56 17.01 6.16
C ASN A 165 -13.71 15.85 6.72
N GLN A 166 -12.70 15.40 5.96
CA GLN A 166 -11.64 14.50 6.44
C GLN A 166 -10.71 15.15 7.50
N GLN A 167 -10.98 16.39 7.91
CA GLN A 167 -10.17 17.11 8.91
C GLN A 167 -10.60 16.87 10.37
N ASP A 168 -11.75 16.23 10.63
CA ASP A 168 -12.15 15.88 12.01
C ASP A 168 -11.46 14.57 12.46
N PRO A 169 -10.55 14.62 13.46
CA PRO A 169 -9.91 13.42 13.99
C PRO A 169 -10.90 12.39 14.56
N TYR A 170 -12.14 12.80 14.86
CA TYR A 170 -13.20 11.94 15.43
C TYR A 170 -14.32 11.59 14.43
N PHE A 171 -14.08 11.79 13.13
CA PHE A 171 -15.07 11.56 12.08
C PHE A 171 -15.69 10.16 12.14
N THR A 172 -14.86 9.12 12.28
CA THR A 172 -15.30 7.72 12.37
C THR A 172 -16.22 7.52 13.57
N PHE A 173 -15.82 7.98 14.76
CA PHE A 173 -16.65 7.89 15.96
C PHE A 173 -18.00 8.63 15.82
N THR A 174 -18.00 9.83 15.23
CA THR A 174 -19.21 10.64 15.03
C THR A 174 -20.24 9.92 14.13
N LYS A 175 -19.78 9.13 13.15
CA LYS A 175 -20.68 8.29 12.34
C LYS A 175 -21.37 7.20 13.15
N PHE A 176 -20.65 6.51 14.04
CA PHE A 176 -21.25 5.50 14.92
C PHE A 176 -22.24 6.11 15.93
N LEU A 177 -22.05 7.39 16.31
CA LEU A 177 -23.01 8.12 17.15
C LEU A 177 -24.28 8.58 16.40
N GLY A 178 -24.31 8.54 15.07
CA GLY A 178 -25.46 8.99 14.27
C GLY A 178 -25.70 10.51 14.30
N LYS A 179 -24.68 11.32 14.62
CA LYS A 179 -24.83 12.77 14.86
C LYS A 179 -24.79 13.65 13.60
N GLN A 180 -24.62 13.08 12.40
CA GLN A 180 -24.46 13.91 11.19
C GLN A 180 -25.76 14.21 10.43
N ASP A 181 -26.86 13.49 10.63
CA ASP A 181 -28.11 13.79 9.92
C ASP A 181 -29.35 13.55 10.79
N GLU A 182 -30.03 14.63 11.20
CA GLU A 182 -31.31 14.58 11.91
C GLU A 182 -32.48 14.00 11.04
N GLN A 183 -32.22 13.66 9.77
CA GLN A 183 -33.24 13.23 8.81
C GLN A 183 -33.11 11.77 8.31
N GLN A 184 -32.13 10.99 8.75
CA GLN A 184 -31.99 9.58 8.37
C GLN A 184 -32.04 8.62 9.57
N ASN A 185 -32.73 7.49 9.40
CA ASN A 185 -32.77 6.38 10.35
C ASN A 185 -31.34 5.88 10.64
N SER A 186 -30.71 6.37 11.71
CA SER A 186 -29.42 5.88 12.16
C SER A 186 -29.51 4.41 12.53
N LEU A 187 -28.58 3.59 12.04
CA LEU A 187 -28.50 2.18 12.42
C LEU A 187 -28.36 2.03 13.94
N PRO A 188 -29.11 1.10 14.57
CA PRO A 188 -28.91 0.81 15.98
C PRO A 188 -27.52 0.22 16.21
N LEU A 189 -26.97 0.36 17.43
CA LEU A 189 -25.68 -0.21 17.80
C LEU A 189 -25.57 -1.71 17.47
N THR A 190 -26.65 -2.48 17.64
CA THR A 190 -26.69 -3.90 17.26
C THR A 190 -26.46 -4.09 15.75
N GLY A 191 -27.01 -3.20 14.92
CA GLY A 191 -26.82 -3.21 13.47
C GLY A 191 -25.38 -2.90 13.09
N TRP A 192 -24.77 -1.89 13.70
CA TRP A 192 -23.36 -1.57 13.51
C TRP A 192 -22.43 -2.72 13.90
N TRP A 193 -22.67 -3.33 15.06
CA TRP A 193 -21.86 -4.47 15.51
C TRP A 193 -21.97 -5.67 14.57
N ASN A 194 -23.18 -6.04 14.17
CA ASN A 194 -23.39 -7.16 13.24
C ASN A 194 -22.66 -6.94 11.91
N ARG A 195 -22.49 -5.69 11.47
CA ARG A 195 -21.72 -5.37 10.27
C ARG A 195 -20.22 -5.52 10.48
N ILE A 196 -19.69 -5.05 11.61
CA ILE A 196 -18.28 -5.27 11.96
C ILE A 196 -17.98 -6.77 11.96
N GLU A 197 -18.85 -7.56 12.60
CA GLU A 197 -18.77 -9.01 12.65
C GLU A 197 -18.80 -9.65 11.26
N GLN A 198 -19.82 -9.34 10.43
CA GLN A 198 -19.95 -9.87 9.07
C GLN A 198 -18.76 -9.49 8.18
N PHE A 199 -18.30 -8.25 8.29
CA PHE A 199 -17.16 -7.76 7.53
C PHE A 199 -15.89 -8.54 7.85
N TYR A 200 -15.58 -8.67 9.14
CA TYR A 200 -14.42 -9.41 9.60
C TYR A 200 -14.45 -10.89 9.20
N PHE A 201 -15.59 -11.57 9.38
CA PHE A 201 -15.69 -12.97 9.01
C PHE A 201 -15.61 -13.18 7.49
N THR A 202 -16.18 -12.27 6.70
CA THR A 202 -16.05 -12.32 5.23
C THR A 202 -14.58 -12.20 4.81
N LEU A 203 -13.81 -11.27 5.39
CA LEU A 203 -12.38 -11.14 5.11
C LEU A 203 -11.58 -12.38 5.57
N SER A 204 -11.95 -12.95 6.72
CA SER A 204 -11.30 -14.15 7.27
C SER A 204 -11.57 -15.39 6.40
N ASP A 205 -12.78 -15.50 5.86
CA ASP A 205 -13.15 -16.55 4.90
C ASP A 205 -12.33 -16.40 3.61
N TRP A 206 -12.23 -15.19 3.06
CA TRP A 206 -11.42 -14.94 1.86
C TRP A 206 -9.94 -15.21 2.06
N TYR A 207 -9.40 -14.88 3.24
CA TYR A 207 -8.01 -15.16 3.57
C TYR A 207 -7.72 -16.65 3.70
N SER A 208 -8.72 -17.44 4.10
CA SER A 208 -8.60 -18.90 4.29
C SER A 208 -8.90 -19.69 3.02
N ASP A 209 -9.69 -19.12 2.09
CA ASP A 209 -10.00 -19.71 0.79
C ASP A 209 -8.84 -19.48 -0.19
N HIS A 210 -8.26 -20.57 -0.71
CA HIS A 210 -7.09 -20.52 -1.60
C HIS A 210 -7.35 -19.72 -2.89
N GLU A 211 -8.56 -19.78 -3.44
CA GLU A 211 -8.90 -19.04 -4.67
C GLU A 211 -9.10 -17.56 -4.39
N LEU A 212 -9.90 -17.22 -3.37
CA LEU A 212 -10.21 -15.84 -3.01
C LEU A 212 -9.00 -15.10 -2.45
N TYR A 213 -8.14 -15.77 -1.68
CA TYR A 213 -6.88 -15.20 -1.19
C TYR A 213 -6.04 -14.65 -2.35
N HIS A 214 -5.83 -15.45 -3.39
CA HIS A 214 -4.99 -15.05 -4.52
C HIS A 214 -5.66 -13.96 -5.35
N LYS A 215 -6.95 -14.12 -5.68
CA LYS A 215 -7.67 -13.17 -6.54
C LYS A 215 -7.91 -11.81 -5.88
N ILE A 216 -8.39 -11.80 -4.64
CA ILE A 216 -8.66 -10.56 -3.92
C ILE A 216 -7.35 -9.89 -3.53
N GLY A 217 -6.34 -10.65 -3.09
CA GLY A 217 -5.03 -10.09 -2.76
C GLY A 217 -4.33 -9.48 -3.99
N TYR A 218 -4.52 -10.07 -5.18
CA TYR A 218 -4.13 -9.45 -6.45
C TYR A 218 -4.86 -8.12 -6.68
N LEU A 219 -6.19 -8.11 -6.56
CA LEU A 219 -7.01 -6.91 -6.80
C LEU A 219 -6.68 -5.78 -5.82
N VAL A 220 -6.36 -6.08 -4.57
CA VAL A 220 -5.88 -5.10 -3.59
C VAL A 220 -4.57 -4.46 -4.06
N LEU A 221 -3.67 -5.22 -4.68
CA LEU A 221 -2.35 -4.76 -5.14
C LEU A 221 -2.35 -4.12 -6.53
N ALA A 222 -3.33 -4.45 -7.37
CA ALA A 222 -3.37 -4.02 -8.76
C ALA A 222 -3.40 -2.48 -8.85
N ARG A 223 -2.61 -1.94 -9.79
CA ARG A 223 -2.52 -0.50 -10.04
C ARG A 223 -3.66 -0.03 -10.93
N SER A 224 -4.01 1.25 -10.82
CA SER A 224 -5.00 1.85 -11.70
C SER A 224 -4.52 1.85 -13.16
N VAL A 225 -5.36 1.34 -14.05
CA VAL A 225 -5.14 1.27 -15.50
C VAL A 225 -6.46 1.45 -16.23
N GLY A 226 -6.49 2.33 -17.25
CA GLY A 226 -7.72 2.62 -17.99
C GLY A 226 -8.88 2.99 -17.07
N GLY A 227 -9.98 2.21 -17.16
CA GLY A 227 -11.17 2.35 -16.31
C GLY A 227 -11.07 1.72 -14.92
N TYR A 228 -10.06 0.86 -14.66
CA TYR A 228 -9.87 0.23 -13.36
C TYR A 228 -9.14 1.16 -12.40
N LYS A 229 -9.75 1.44 -11.23
CA LYS A 229 -9.23 2.37 -10.21
C LYS A 229 -8.71 1.69 -8.94
N GLY A 230 -8.69 0.36 -8.91
CA GLY A 230 -8.52 -0.41 -7.68
C GLY A 230 -9.85 -0.93 -7.17
N ILE A 231 -9.83 -1.68 -6.07
CA ILE A 231 -11.04 -2.15 -5.40
C ILE A 231 -11.38 -1.30 -4.18
N ASP A 232 -12.68 -1.11 -3.95
CA ASP A 232 -13.20 -0.73 -2.65
C ASP A 232 -13.58 -2.00 -1.89
N LEU A 233 -12.93 -2.22 -0.74
CA LEU A 233 -13.15 -3.40 0.09
C LEU A 233 -14.56 -3.42 0.69
N ALA A 234 -15.15 -2.25 0.99
CA ALA A 234 -16.53 -2.13 1.45
C ALA A 234 -17.50 -2.59 0.37
N GLU A 235 -17.40 -2.05 -0.84
CA GLU A 235 -18.25 -2.47 -1.95
C GLU A 235 -18.11 -3.97 -2.22
N LEU A 236 -16.89 -4.50 -2.16
CA LEU A 236 -16.65 -5.92 -2.42
C LEU A 236 -17.28 -6.83 -1.36
N VAL A 237 -17.22 -6.46 -0.08
CA VAL A 237 -17.90 -7.22 0.99
C VAL A 237 -19.42 -7.13 0.82
N LYS A 238 -19.94 -5.94 0.47
CA LYS A 238 -21.37 -5.76 0.19
C LYS A 238 -21.85 -6.66 -0.96
N GLU A 239 -21.09 -6.71 -2.05
CA GLU A 239 -21.35 -7.62 -3.17
C GLU A 239 -21.39 -9.08 -2.70
N ALA A 240 -20.39 -9.53 -1.95
CA ALA A 240 -20.34 -10.90 -1.43
C ALA A 240 -21.51 -11.28 -0.52
N LEU A 241 -22.02 -10.33 0.27
CA LEU A 241 -23.17 -10.55 1.15
C LEU A 241 -24.51 -10.53 0.38
N CYS A 242 -24.57 -9.90 -0.79
CA CYS A 242 -25.80 -9.74 -1.58
C CYS A 242 -25.90 -10.68 -2.79
N SER A 243 -24.82 -11.37 -3.17
CA SER A 243 -24.79 -12.26 -4.33
C SER A 243 -24.60 -13.74 -3.94
N THR A 244 -24.90 -14.65 -4.86
CA THR A 244 -24.51 -16.05 -4.68
C THR A 244 -22.97 -16.18 -4.72
N LYS A 245 -22.43 -17.30 -4.21
CA LYS A 245 -20.98 -17.56 -4.24
C LYS A 245 -20.44 -17.56 -5.67
N ASP A 246 -21.18 -18.12 -6.62
CA ASP A 246 -20.76 -18.23 -8.02
C ASP A 246 -20.83 -16.88 -8.74
N ASP A 247 -21.86 -16.08 -8.46
CA ASP A 247 -21.97 -14.71 -8.98
C ASP A 247 -20.84 -13.83 -8.45
N PHE A 248 -20.53 -13.93 -7.14
CA PHE A 248 -19.42 -13.20 -6.54
C PHE A 248 -18.08 -13.57 -7.19
N LYS A 249 -17.77 -14.86 -7.31
CA LYS A 249 -16.55 -15.34 -7.98
C LYS A 249 -16.47 -14.89 -9.44
N SER A 250 -17.60 -14.86 -10.13
CA SER A 250 -17.67 -14.34 -11.50
C SER A 250 -17.42 -12.83 -11.56
N GLY A 251 -17.95 -12.07 -10.59
CA GLY A 251 -17.67 -10.64 -10.41
C GLY A 251 -16.18 -10.36 -10.17
N ILE A 252 -15.52 -11.16 -9.32
CA ILE A 252 -14.07 -11.09 -9.11
C ILE A 252 -13.30 -11.32 -10.42
N ASN A 253 -13.67 -12.34 -11.21
CA ASN A 253 -13.00 -12.62 -12.49
C ASN A 253 -13.16 -11.45 -13.48
N LYS A 254 -14.33 -10.82 -13.53
CA LYS A 254 -14.56 -9.60 -14.35
C LYS A 254 -13.70 -8.43 -13.90
N ARG A 255 -13.57 -8.21 -12.59
CA ARG A 255 -12.69 -7.16 -12.05
C ARG A 255 -11.21 -7.42 -12.41
N ILE A 256 -10.76 -8.67 -12.35
CA ILE A 256 -9.42 -9.06 -12.80
C ILE A 256 -9.24 -8.77 -14.29
N GLN A 257 -10.21 -9.16 -15.12
CA GLN A 257 -10.17 -8.90 -16.56
C GLN A 257 -10.09 -7.39 -16.87
N GLN A 258 -10.82 -6.55 -16.15
CA GLN A 258 -10.80 -5.09 -16.30
C GLN A 258 -9.48 -4.45 -15.83
N SER A 259 -8.76 -5.09 -14.91
CA SER A 259 -7.49 -4.61 -14.39
C SER A 259 -6.29 -4.88 -15.31
N ILE A 260 -6.51 -5.57 -16.44
CA ILE A 260 -5.48 -6.00 -17.38
C ILE A 260 -5.78 -5.49 -18.79
N ASP A 261 -4.71 -5.07 -19.48
CA ASP A 261 -4.74 -4.84 -20.92
C ASP A 261 -4.38 -6.14 -21.65
N TRP A 262 -5.34 -6.70 -22.38
CA TRP A 262 -5.20 -7.98 -23.07
C TRP A 262 -4.40 -7.89 -24.38
N ASN A 263 -4.06 -6.69 -24.82
CA ASN A 263 -3.21 -6.49 -25.98
C ASN A 263 -1.72 -6.55 -25.61
N PHE A 264 -1.29 -7.70 -25.08
CA PHE A 264 0.06 -7.90 -24.53
C PHE A 264 1.20 -7.51 -25.49
N LYS A 265 0.96 -7.66 -26.80
CA LYS A 265 1.98 -7.48 -27.85
C LYS A 265 2.30 -6.02 -28.14
N ASP A 266 1.38 -5.11 -27.85
CA ASP A 266 1.54 -3.69 -28.14
C ASP A 266 2.00 -2.88 -26.93
N LEU A 267 2.03 -3.49 -25.73
CA LEU A 267 2.45 -2.83 -24.50
C LEU A 267 3.96 -2.56 -24.50
N LYS A 268 4.33 -1.34 -24.09
CA LYS A 268 5.73 -0.91 -24.01
C LYS A 268 6.12 -0.43 -22.61
N TYR A 269 7.38 -0.63 -22.27
CA TYR A 269 7.98 -0.17 -21.03
C TYR A 269 7.67 1.32 -20.76
N GLU A 270 7.86 2.17 -21.77
CA GLU A 270 7.51 3.59 -21.70
C GLU A 270 6.01 3.79 -22.03
N GLY A 271 5.25 4.32 -21.07
CA GLY A 271 3.83 4.62 -21.21
C GLY A 271 2.87 3.58 -20.61
N ASP A 272 3.20 2.28 -20.66
CA ASP A 272 2.30 1.21 -20.19
C ASP A 272 2.76 0.54 -18.88
N SER A 273 3.64 1.18 -18.11
CA SER A 273 4.28 0.58 -16.92
C SER A 273 3.30 -0.05 -15.92
N ASN A 274 2.17 0.62 -15.63
CA ASN A 274 1.16 0.07 -14.71
C ASN A 274 0.41 -1.13 -15.31
N LYS A 275 0.16 -1.14 -16.63
CA LYS A 275 -0.49 -2.28 -17.30
C LYS A 275 0.40 -3.50 -17.28
N ILE A 276 1.67 -3.32 -17.63
CA ILE A 276 2.70 -4.36 -17.58
C ILE A 276 2.87 -4.87 -16.14
N PHE A 277 2.91 -3.97 -15.16
CA PHE A 277 2.95 -4.34 -13.74
C PHE A 277 1.78 -5.24 -13.36
N ASN A 278 0.54 -4.90 -13.70
CA ASN A 278 -0.64 -5.69 -13.37
C ASN A 278 -0.62 -7.08 -14.03
N ILE A 279 -0.15 -7.18 -15.28
CA ILE A 279 0.01 -8.47 -15.98
C ILE A 279 1.04 -9.34 -15.28
N LEU A 280 2.23 -8.80 -15.02
CA LEU A 280 3.31 -9.54 -14.38
C LEU A 280 2.95 -9.91 -12.94
N LEU A 281 2.26 -9.04 -12.21
CA LEU A 281 1.75 -9.33 -10.88
C LEU A 281 0.75 -10.50 -10.92
N LEU A 282 -0.25 -10.44 -11.80
CA LEU A 282 -1.24 -11.52 -11.90
C LEU A 282 -0.57 -12.83 -12.30
N PHE A 283 0.36 -12.79 -13.25
CA PHE A 283 1.07 -13.98 -13.69
C PHE A 283 1.82 -14.66 -12.54
N ASN A 284 2.46 -13.88 -11.67
CA ASN A 284 3.11 -14.38 -10.47
C ASN A 284 2.12 -14.94 -9.45
N VAL A 285 1.03 -14.22 -9.17
CA VAL A 285 -0.01 -14.66 -8.22
C VAL A 285 -0.66 -15.96 -8.68
N GLU A 286 -1.02 -16.07 -9.96
CA GLU A 286 -1.63 -17.27 -10.54
C GLU A 286 -0.69 -18.46 -10.56
N THR A 287 0.59 -18.22 -10.85
CA THR A 287 1.59 -19.29 -10.80
C THR A 287 1.78 -19.83 -9.38
N ASN A 288 1.68 -18.97 -8.36
CA ASN A 288 1.66 -19.39 -6.96
C ASN A 288 0.35 -20.08 -6.56
N TYR A 289 -0.80 -19.62 -7.05
CA TYR A 289 -2.09 -20.29 -6.86
C TYR A 289 -2.08 -21.74 -7.39
N GLN A 290 -1.39 -21.98 -8.51
CA GLN A 290 -1.20 -23.32 -9.07
C GLN A 290 -0.15 -24.16 -8.34
N SER A 291 0.57 -23.59 -7.35
CA SER A 291 1.58 -24.31 -6.57
C SER A 291 0.96 -25.09 -5.42
N GLU A 292 1.54 -26.26 -5.11
CA GLU A 292 1.10 -27.11 -4.00
C GLU A 292 1.64 -26.65 -2.63
N TYR A 293 2.67 -25.81 -2.60
CA TYR A 293 3.48 -25.60 -1.38
C TYR A 293 3.16 -24.30 -0.66
N GLU A 294 3.14 -23.17 -1.36
CA GLU A 294 3.01 -21.86 -0.71
C GLU A 294 2.13 -20.88 -1.50
N PRO A 295 1.16 -20.23 -0.83
CA PRO A 295 0.38 -19.17 -1.42
C PRO A 295 1.24 -17.93 -1.73
N TYR A 296 0.76 -17.05 -2.58
CA TYR A 296 1.49 -15.84 -2.93
C TYR A 296 1.76 -14.96 -1.69
N PRO A 297 3.01 -14.60 -1.39
CA PRO A 297 3.33 -13.93 -0.13
C PRO A 297 3.17 -12.40 -0.23
N PHE A 298 1.93 -11.92 -0.18
CA PHE A 298 1.60 -10.49 -0.33
C PHE A 298 2.38 -9.57 0.61
N LYS A 299 2.70 -10.02 1.84
CA LYS A 299 3.56 -9.29 2.78
C LYS A 299 4.92 -8.93 2.18
N PHE A 300 5.63 -9.93 1.65
CA PHE A 300 6.96 -9.72 1.07
C PHE A 300 6.90 -8.97 -0.25
N HIS A 301 5.78 -9.07 -0.98
CA HIS A 301 5.54 -8.22 -2.13
C HIS A 301 5.45 -6.75 -1.71
N LYS A 302 4.63 -6.42 -0.71
CA LYS A 302 4.43 -5.04 -0.23
C LYS A 302 5.65 -4.44 0.47
N SER A 303 6.58 -5.26 0.97
CA SER A 303 7.81 -4.76 1.60
C SER A 303 8.87 -4.29 0.59
N LYS A 304 8.62 -4.41 -0.72
CA LYS A 304 9.54 -3.99 -1.77
C LYS A 304 8.90 -2.95 -2.68
N ASN A 305 9.70 -1.98 -3.11
CA ASN A 305 9.34 -1.08 -4.21
C ASN A 305 9.66 -1.76 -5.54
N TRP A 306 8.66 -2.01 -6.37
CA TRP A 306 8.82 -2.75 -7.62
C TRP A 306 9.05 -1.82 -8.81
N SER A 307 10.04 -2.18 -9.61
CA SER A 307 10.31 -1.65 -10.95
C SER A 307 10.19 -2.74 -12.00
N LEU A 308 9.94 -2.32 -13.24
CA LEU A 308 10.08 -3.19 -14.40
C LEU A 308 11.56 -3.29 -14.74
N GLU A 309 12.08 -4.51 -14.79
CA GLU A 309 13.45 -4.80 -15.17
C GLU A 309 13.49 -5.48 -16.53
N HIS A 310 14.41 -5.02 -17.38
CA HIS A 310 14.64 -5.67 -18.66
C HIS A 310 15.40 -6.98 -18.45
N ILE A 311 15.01 -8.06 -19.11
CA ILE A 311 15.71 -9.34 -18.99
C ILE A 311 16.99 -9.30 -19.83
N HIS A 312 16.87 -8.92 -21.11
CA HIS A 312 17.97 -8.51 -21.97
C HIS A 312 18.39 -7.08 -21.68
N ALA A 313 19.68 -6.78 -21.78
CA ALA A 313 20.23 -5.45 -21.55
C ALA A 313 19.81 -4.43 -22.61
N ARG A 314 19.84 -3.13 -22.27
CA ARG A 314 19.73 -2.01 -23.21
C ARG A 314 21.13 -1.42 -23.52
N ASN A 315 21.20 -0.53 -24.51
CA ASN A 315 22.43 0.19 -24.89
C ASN A 315 22.94 1.15 -23.80
N SER A 316 24.17 1.66 -23.97
CA SER A 316 24.86 2.55 -23.01
C SER A 316 24.18 3.90 -22.80
N ASP A 317 23.25 4.32 -23.66
CA ASP A 317 22.61 5.65 -23.64
C ASP A 317 21.83 5.97 -22.35
N LYS A 318 21.49 4.96 -21.54
CA LYS A 318 20.78 5.13 -20.25
C LYS A 318 21.73 5.27 -19.05
N PHE A 319 23.06 5.25 -19.24
CA PHE A 319 24.02 5.61 -18.18
C PHE A 319 24.14 7.11 -18.02
N ASP A 320 24.33 7.57 -16.78
CA ASP A 320 24.71 8.96 -16.53
C ASP A 320 26.19 9.14 -16.92
N LYS A 321 26.43 10.03 -17.88
CA LYS A 321 27.77 10.37 -18.41
C LYS A 321 28.68 11.06 -17.40
N ASN A 322 28.19 11.38 -16.21
CA ASN A 322 28.97 11.95 -15.12
C ASN A 322 29.07 11.04 -13.88
N ASN A 323 28.38 9.91 -13.86
CA ASN A 323 28.33 9.03 -12.69
C ASN A 323 29.34 7.89 -12.77
N LYS A 324 30.59 8.17 -12.36
CA LYS A 324 31.68 7.19 -12.35
C LYS A 324 31.40 5.97 -11.45
N ASP A 325 30.65 6.16 -10.36
CA ASP A 325 30.32 5.06 -9.45
C ASP A 325 29.44 4.02 -10.15
N GLN A 326 28.46 4.48 -10.95
CA GLN A 326 27.61 3.60 -11.76
C GLN A 326 28.44 2.75 -12.73
N TRP A 327 29.41 3.36 -13.42
CA TRP A 327 30.30 2.67 -14.36
C TRP A 327 31.17 1.64 -13.66
N LYS A 328 31.73 2.03 -12.51
CA LYS A 328 32.59 1.17 -11.69
C LYS A 328 31.81 -0.06 -11.23
N THR A 329 30.62 0.12 -10.66
CA THR A 329 29.77 -0.99 -10.23
C THR A 329 29.43 -1.92 -11.39
N TRP A 330 29.13 -1.37 -12.57
CA TRP A 330 28.89 -2.20 -13.76
C TRP A 330 30.12 -3.04 -14.11
N LEU A 331 31.31 -2.44 -14.19
CA LEU A 331 32.55 -3.15 -14.48
C LEU A 331 32.87 -4.24 -13.43
N GLU A 332 32.63 -3.96 -12.14
CA GLU A 332 32.80 -4.93 -11.04
C GLU A 332 31.89 -6.16 -11.19
N TYR A 333 30.68 -5.97 -11.70
CA TYR A 333 29.74 -7.08 -11.92
C TYR A 333 30.09 -7.93 -13.14
N HIS A 334 30.62 -7.31 -14.19
CA HIS A 334 30.92 -7.99 -15.46
C HIS A 334 32.29 -8.70 -15.43
N LEU A 335 33.28 -8.16 -14.71
CA LEU A 335 34.63 -8.71 -14.65
C LEU A 335 34.67 -10.21 -14.26
N PRO A 336 33.99 -10.68 -13.18
CA PRO A 336 34.04 -12.10 -12.81
C PRO A 336 33.39 -13.04 -13.82
N ILE A 337 32.54 -12.53 -14.71
CA ILE A 337 31.92 -13.31 -15.78
C ILE A 337 32.88 -13.43 -16.95
N LEU A 338 33.51 -12.31 -17.33
CA LEU A 338 34.52 -12.29 -18.38
C LEU A 338 35.72 -13.20 -18.03
N GLU A 339 36.17 -13.20 -16.78
CA GLU A 339 37.25 -14.07 -16.29
C GLU A 339 36.95 -15.57 -16.38
N LYS A 340 35.67 -15.97 -16.44
CA LYS A 340 35.26 -17.38 -16.54
C LYS A 340 35.12 -17.88 -17.97
N LYS A 341 35.24 -17.01 -18.98
CA LYS A 341 35.16 -17.38 -20.39
C LYS A 341 36.49 -17.93 -20.90
N GLU A 342 36.46 -18.49 -22.10
CA GLU A 342 37.68 -18.94 -22.79
C GLU A 342 38.65 -17.77 -22.95
N GLN A 343 39.89 -17.95 -22.52
CA GLN A 343 40.89 -16.89 -22.50
C GLN A 343 41.53 -16.75 -23.89
N THR A 344 40.95 -15.89 -24.73
CA THR A 344 41.61 -15.41 -25.95
C THR A 344 42.49 -14.20 -25.64
N PRO A 345 43.51 -13.89 -26.47
CA PRO A 345 44.33 -12.69 -26.28
C PRO A 345 43.50 -11.39 -26.18
N GLU A 346 42.43 -11.28 -26.95
CA GLU A 346 41.53 -10.12 -26.98
C GLU A 346 40.76 -10.00 -25.66
N ILE A 347 40.21 -11.11 -25.15
CA ILE A 347 39.49 -11.14 -23.86
C ILE A 347 40.44 -10.84 -22.70
N GLN A 348 41.66 -11.38 -22.73
CA GLN A 348 42.65 -11.11 -21.69
C GLN A 348 43.05 -9.62 -21.68
N GLN A 349 43.21 -9.00 -22.85
CA GLN A 349 43.44 -7.56 -22.94
C GLN A 349 42.28 -6.74 -22.35
N LEU A 350 41.03 -7.13 -22.64
CA LEU A 350 39.83 -6.49 -22.10
C LEU A 350 39.76 -6.64 -20.57
N ILE A 351 40.03 -7.83 -20.03
CA ILE A 351 40.13 -8.09 -18.58
C ILE A 351 41.18 -7.17 -17.94
N ASP A 352 42.36 -7.07 -18.53
CA ASP A 352 43.45 -6.26 -18.01
C ASP A 352 43.14 -4.76 -18.07
N GLN A 353 42.40 -4.31 -19.08
CA GLN A 353 41.91 -2.94 -19.18
C GLN A 353 40.88 -2.64 -18.07
N VAL A 354 39.89 -3.52 -17.88
CA VAL A 354 38.87 -3.39 -16.83
C VAL A 354 39.52 -3.34 -15.45
N LYS A 355 40.45 -4.25 -15.15
CA LYS A 355 41.20 -4.28 -13.89
C LYS A 355 41.98 -2.99 -13.66
N ARG A 356 42.61 -2.43 -14.71
CA ARG A 356 43.31 -1.14 -14.63
C ARG A 356 42.37 0.02 -14.30
N TYR A 357 41.17 0.05 -14.86
CA TYR A 357 40.18 1.08 -14.56
C TYR A 357 39.61 0.94 -13.15
N LEU A 358 39.32 -0.28 -12.69
CA LEU A 358 38.86 -0.52 -11.32
C LEU A 358 39.92 -0.19 -10.27
N GLY A 359 41.21 -0.45 -10.56
CA GLY A 359 42.33 -0.14 -9.68
C GLY A 359 42.71 1.35 -9.62
N ASN A 360 42.31 2.15 -10.61
CA ASN A 360 42.48 3.61 -10.60
C ASN A 360 41.30 4.31 -11.31
N PRO A 361 40.19 4.55 -10.59
CA PRO A 361 38.96 5.13 -11.14
C PRO A 361 39.13 6.53 -11.75
N ASP A 362 40.16 7.29 -11.36
CA ASP A 362 40.43 8.61 -11.94
C ASP A 362 40.76 8.51 -13.44
N ARG A 363 41.28 7.37 -13.88
CA ARG A 363 41.59 7.11 -15.29
C ARG A 363 40.37 6.75 -16.14
N LEU A 364 39.24 6.42 -15.52
CA LEU A 364 38.00 6.08 -16.20
C LEU A 364 37.27 7.37 -16.61
N SER A 365 37.17 7.60 -17.92
CA SER A 365 36.31 8.62 -18.54
C SER A 365 35.12 7.94 -19.22
N TRP A 366 34.11 8.72 -19.58
CA TRP A 366 32.94 8.22 -20.29
C TRP A 366 33.34 7.45 -21.56
N GLU A 367 34.21 8.02 -22.40
CA GLU A 367 34.62 7.44 -23.68
C GLU A 367 35.32 6.08 -23.50
N LYS A 368 36.09 5.93 -22.42
CA LYS A 368 36.76 4.66 -22.09
C LYS A 368 35.78 3.63 -21.56
N PHE A 369 34.81 4.06 -20.75
CA PHE A 369 33.75 3.20 -20.25
C PHE A 369 32.90 2.70 -21.42
N ASP A 370 32.41 3.62 -22.26
CA ASP A 370 31.57 3.34 -23.43
C ASP A 370 32.27 2.37 -24.40
N TYR A 371 33.56 2.58 -24.66
CA TYR A 371 34.37 1.64 -25.46
C TYR A 371 34.43 0.22 -24.85
N VAL A 372 34.68 0.09 -23.55
CA VAL A 372 34.72 -1.22 -22.88
C VAL A 372 33.34 -1.86 -22.82
N PHE A 373 32.31 -1.05 -22.60
CA PHE A 373 30.91 -1.46 -22.60
C PHE A 373 30.55 -2.08 -23.95
N ASP A 374 30.83 -1.39 -25.06
CA ASP A 374 30.55 -1.87 -26.42
C ASP A 374 31.30 -3.17 -26.73
N GLN A 375 32.59 -3.25 -26.38
CA GLN A 375 33.40 -4.45 -26.55
C GLN A 375 32.79 -5.66 -25.82
N MET A 376 32.41 -5.47 -24.54
CA MET A 376 31.77 -6.52 -23.75
C MET A 376 30.40 -6.88 -24.32
N HIS A 377 29.57 -5.91 -24.65
CA HIS A 377 28.25 -6.13 -25.22
C HIS A 377 28.31 -6.92 -26.52
N GLN A 378 29.18 -6.51 -27.45
CA GLN A 378 29.40 -7.24 -28.69
C GLN A 378 29.83 -8.66 -28.42
N TYR A 379 30.76 -8.89 -27.48
CA TYR A 379 31.25 -10.23 -27.14
C TYR A 379 30.17 -11.15 -26.55
N PHE A 380 29.38 -10.66 -25.59
CA PHE A 380 28.36 -11.48 -24.93
C PHE A 380 27.12 -11.72 -25.81
N ASN A 381 26.86 -10.82 -26.77
CA ASN A 381 25.67 -10.87 -27.62
C ASN A 381 25.95 -11.31 -29.07
N GLN A 382 27.12 -11.88 -29.39
CA GLN A 382 27.49 -12.27 -30.78
C GLN A 382 26.47 -13.20 -31.46
N ASN A 383 25.73 -13.98 -30.69
CA ASN A 383 24.71 -14.92 -31.17
C ASN A 383 23.27 -14.47 -30.83
N ASP A 384 23.11 -13.24 -30.36
CA ASP A 384 21.83 -12.67 -29.97
C ASP A 384 21.19 -11.91 -31.15
N ASP A 385 19.88 -12.05 -31.32
CA ASP A 385 19.10 -11.25 -32.26
C ASP A 385 18.74 -9.86 -31.69
N GLY A 386 19.12 -9.58 -30.44
CA GLY A 386 19.02 -8.29 -29.75
C GLY A 386 20.16 -7.30 -30.03
N LEU A 387 21.01 -7.56 -31.02
CA LEU A 387 21.99 -6.58 -31.48
C LEU A 387 21.37 -5.42 -32.27
N ASP A 388 20.13 -5.54 -32.72
CA ASP A 388 19.36 -4.46 -33.34
C ASP A 388 18.79 -3.52 -32.24
N PRO A 389 19.30 -2.29 -32.10
CA PRO A 389 18.81 -1.32 -31.11
C PRO A 389 17.35 -0.92 -31.30
N ASP A 390 16.83 -1.06 -32.52
CA ASP A 390 15.46 -0.70 -32.90
C ASP A 390 14.49 -1.89 -32.81
N ALA A 391 14.97 -3.02 -32.29
CA ALA A 391 14.16 -4.20 -32.13
C ALA A 391 12.96 -3.93 -31.22
N ARG A 392 11.76 -3.92 -31.81
CA ARG A 392 10.48 -3.62 -31.13
C ARG A 392 10.22 -4.44 -29.87
N TRP A 393 10.86 -5.61 -29.73
CA TRP A 393 10.68 -6.49 -28.59
C TRP A 393 11.45 -6.05 -27.33
N LEU A 394 12.49 -5.21 -27.46
CA LEU A 394 13.34 -4.81 -26.33
C LEU A 394 12.56 -4.18 -25.20
N ASP A 395 11.55 -3.38 -25.54
CA ASP A 395 10.68 -2.68 -24.60
C ASP A 395 9.32 -3.37 -24.41
N SER A 396 9.13 -4.54 -25.03
CA SER A 396 7.88 -5.29 -24.94
C SER A 396 7.82 -6.13 -23.67
N LEU A 397 6.60 -6.57 -23.32
CA LEU A 397 6.37 -7.49 -22.21
C LEU A 397 7.27 -8.75 -22.24
N SER A 398 7.67 -9.22 -23.42
CA SER A 398 8.48 -10.43 -23.57
C SER A 398 9.90 -10.30 -23.00
N ASN A 399 10.32 -9.08 -22.69
CA ASN A 399 11.62 -8.75 -22.14
C ASN A 399 11.54 -8.09 -20.75
N LEU A 400 10.40 -8.13 -20.08
CA LEU A 400 10.20 -7.40 -18.81
C LEU A 400 9.83 -8.35 -17.67
N ALA A 401 10.40 -8.10 -16.50
CA ALA A 401 10.08 -8.81 -15.27
C ALA A 401 9.95 -7.85 -14.08
N LEU A 402 9.34 -8.31 -12.99
CA LEU A 402 9.26 -7.53 -11.75
C LEU A 402 10.52 -7.73 -10.91
N LEU A 403 11.23 -6.64 -10.61
CA LEU A 403 12.38 -6.64 -9.72
C LEU A 403 12.35 -5.44 -8.75
N GLY A 404 12.88 -5.62 -7.54
CA GLY A 404 12.95 -4.55 -6.54
C GLY A 404 13.86 -3.40 -6.99
N MET A 405 13.47 -2.15 -6.75
CA MET A 405 14.22 -0.95 -7.16
C MET A 405 15.65 -0.93 -6.63
N ASN A 406 15.86 -1.36 -5.38
CA ASN A 406 17.20 -1.40 -4.77
C ASN A 406 18.12 -2.41 -5.48
N ASP A 407 17.55 -3.46 -6.06
CA ASP A 407 18.28 -4.46 -6.82
C ASP A 407 18.51 -4.00 -8.28
N ASN A 408 17.76 -3.02 -8.77
CA ASN A 408 17.69 -2.68 -10.20
C ASN A 408 18.69 -1.60 -10.68
N SER A 409 19.17 -0.72 -9.79
CA SER A 409 19.92 0.50 -10.17
C SER A 409 21.16 0.29 -11.04
N ALA A 410 21.89 -0.82 -10.85
CA ALA A 410 23.03 -1.22 -11.67
C ALA A 410 22.73 -2.40 -12.62
N LEU A 411 21.61 -3.09 -12.43
CA LEU A 411 21.26 -4.27 -13.23
C LEU A 411 20.64 -3.91 -14.56
N ASN A 412 19.83 -2.85 -14.67
CA ASN A 412 19.04 -2.56 -15.87
C ASN A 412 19.84 -2.61 -17.19
N ASN A 413 21.08 -2.09 -17.17
CA ASN A 413 21.99 -2.07 -18.33
C ASN A 413 23.05 -3.20 -18.32
N SER A 414 22.91 -4.20 -17.44
CA SER A 414 23.83 -5.33 -17.35
C SER A 414 23.41 -6.45 -18.30
N ILE A 415 24.37 -7.22 -18.81
CA ILE A 415 24.08 -8.40 -19.64
C ILE A 415 23.26 -9.45 -18.86
N PHE A 416 22.55 -10.30 -19.61
CA PHE A 416 21.69 -11.35 -19.03
C PHE A 416 22.42 -12.21 -17.99
N GLU A 417 23.67 -12.63 -18.26
CA GLU A 417 24.43 -13.49 -17.34
C GLU A 417 24.74 -12.82 -15.99
N VAL A 418 24.96 -11.50 -15.96
CA VAL A 418 25.09 -10.72 -14.71
C VAL A 418 23.78 -10.74 -13.93
N LYS A 419 22.67 -10.46 -14.62
CA LYS A 419 21.34 -10.44 -14.01
C LYS A 419 20.99 -11.80 -13.41
N CYS A 420 21.21 -12.90 -14.15
CA CYS A 420 21.01 -14.25 -13.65
C CYS A 420 21.82 -14.54 -12.39
N LYS A 421 23.11 -14.19 -12.38
CA LYS A 421 23.97 -14.36 -11.20
C LYS A 421 23.44 -13.60 -10.00
N LYS A 422 22.99 -12.36 -10.20
CA LYS A 422 22.41 -11.54 -9.13
C LYS A 422 21.09 -12.12 -8.61
N ILE A 423 20.21 -12.59 -9.49
CA ILE A 423 18.98 -13.31 -9.09
C ILE A 423 19.31 -14.55 -8.26
N ILE A 424 20.33 -15.32 -8.65
CA ILE A 424 20.81 -16.49 -7.88
C ILE A 424 21.35 -16.06 -6.51
N GLU A 425 22.06 -14.93 -6.41
CA GLU A 425 22.55 -14.40 -5.12
C GLU A 425 21.40 -13.96 -4.20
N ILE A 426 20.38 -13.28 -4.75
CA ILE A 426 19.18 -12.87 -4.00
C ILE A 426 18.41 -14.12 -3.51
N ASP A 427 18.26 -15.14 -4.35
CA ASP A 427 17.60 -16.40 -4.02
C ASP A 427 18.38 -17.17 -2.95
N LYS A 428 19.71 -17.26 -3.07
CA LYS A 428 20.61 -17.85 -2.04
C LYS A 428 20.56 -17.12 -0.71
N ALA A 429 20.34 -15.81 -0.72
CA ALA A 429 20.17 -15.02 0.49
C ALA A 429 18.77 -15.19 1.14
N GLY A 430 17.88 -15.98 0.53
CA GLY A 430 16.52 -16.20 1.03
C GLY A 430 15.61 -14.99 0.87
N GLN A 431 15.98 -14.03 0.01
CA GLN A 431 15.15 -12.85 -0.24
C GLN A 431 14.03 -13.17 -1.22
N PHE A 432 12.88 -12.50 -1.03
CA PHE A 432 11.73 -12.71 -1.89
C PHE A 432 11.99 -12.25 -3.34
N ILE A 433 11.78 -13.17 -4.29
CA ILE A 433 11.75 -12.93 -5.73
C ILE A 433 10.43 -13.50 -6.25
N PRO A 434 9.65 -12.76 -7.06
CA PRO A 434 8.44 -13.30 -7.66
C PRO A 434 8.78 -14.56 -8.48
N VAL A 435 7.98 -15.62 -8.32
CA VAL A 435 8.28 -16.94 -8.90
C VAL A 435 8.51 -16.87 -10.40
N CYS A 436 7.74 -16.06 -11.13
CA CYS A 436 7.87 -15.92 -12.57
C CYS A 436 9.09 -15.10 -12.98
N THR A 437 9.48 -14.10 -12.19
CA THR A 437 10.76 -13.39 -12.39
C THR A 437 11.91 -14.36 -12.26
N ARG A 438 11.95 -15.16 -11.17
CA ARG A 438 13.00 -16.17 -10.97
C ARG A 438 13.04 -17.18 -12.12
N ARG A 439 11.87 -17.68 -12.55
CA ARG A 439 11.75 -18.64 -13.65
C ARG A 439 12.20 -18.06 -15.00
N ALA A 440 11.96 -16.78 -15.26
CA ALA A 440 12.41 -16.11 -16.48
C ALA A 440 13.94 -16.05 -16.54
N PHE A 441 14.59 -15.53 -15.50
CA PHE A 441 16.07 -15.46 -15.45
C PHE A 441 16.75 -16.83 -15.37
N LEU A 442 16.07 -17.88 -14.90
CA LEU A 442 16.57 -19.25 -14.92
C LEU A 442 16.17 -20.04 -16.18
N LYS A 443 15.50 -19.40 -17.15
CA LYS A 443 15.05 -19.98 -18.43
C LYS A 443 14.13 -21.20 -18.29
N TYR A 444 13.23 -21.20 -17.32
CA TYR A 444 12.28 -22.31 -17.11
C TYR A 444 11.13 -22.34 -18.12
N TYR A 445 10.97 -21.28 -18.92
CA TYR A 445 9.92 -21.19 -19.95
C TYR A 445 10.38 -21.67 -21.32
N THR A 446 11.66 -22.00 -21.46
CA THR A 446 12.25 -22.49 -22.71
C THR A 446 11.88 -23.96 -22.90
N LYS A 447 11.34 -24.30 -24.09
CA LYS A 447 10.89 -25.67 -24.40
C LYS A 447 12.03 -26.67 -24.62
N ASP A 448 13.23 -26.18 -24.90
CA ASP A 448 14.44 -26.99 -25.09
C ASP A 448 15.33 -26.95 -23.83
N PRO A 449 15.25 -27.97 -22.94
CA PRO A 449 16.06 -28.05 -21.73
C PRO A 449 17.55 -28.29 -22.03
N ASP A 450 17.89 -28.77 -23.23
CA ASP A 450 19.26 -29.05 -23.67
C ASP A 450 19.91 -27.86 -24.39
N SER A 451 19.19 -26.74 -24.52
CA SER A 451 19.76 -25.52 -25.09
C SER A 451 20.94 -25.06 -24.22
N LYS A 452 22.15 -25.35 -24.69
CA LYS A 452 23.44 -24.98 -24.06
C LYS A 452 23.66 -23.45 -23.98
N GLN A 453 22.66 -22.66 -24.38
CA GLN A 453 22.72 -21.20 -24.48
C GLN A 453 22.21 -20.55 -23.19
N ARG A 454 22.91 -20.73 -22.06
CA ARG A 454 22.55 -20.08 -20.79
C ARG A 454 22.96 -18.59 -20.71
N HIS A 455 23.58 -18.05 -21.75
CA HIS A 455 24.34 -16.79 -21.65
C HIS A 455 23.58 -15.53 -22.12
N PHE A 456 22.50 -15.66 -22.91
CA PHE A 456 21.73 -14.53 -23.47
C PHE A 456 20.22 -14.82 -23.49
N TRP A 457 19.37 -13.83 -23.76
CA TRP A 457 17.90 -13.95 -23.73
C TRP A 457 17.33 -14.08 -25.15
N SER A 458 17.19 -15.32 -25.63
CA SER A 458 16.90 -15.64 -27.04
C SER A 458 15.43 -15.45 -27.45
N ALA A 459 15.17 -15.45 -28.76
CA ALA A 459 13.81 -15.46 -29.31
C ALA A 459 12.94 -16.62 -28.79
N ALA A 460 13.52 -17.80 -28.63
CA ALA A 460 12.82 -18.96 -28.09
C ALA A 460 12.44 -18.78 -26.61
N ASP A 461 13.31 -18.14 -25.82
CA ASP A 461 13.03 -17.81 -24.42
C ASP A 461 11.88 -16.78 -24.32
N ARG A 462 11.93 -15.72 -25.14
CA ARG A 462 10.89 -14.68 -25.22
C ARG A 462 9.54 -15.26 -25.61
N GLN A 463 9.52 -16.10 -26.64
CA GLN A 463 8.30 -16.75 -27.12
C GLN A 463 7.70 -17.67 -26.05
N GLY A 464 8.51 -18.53 -25.43
CA GLY A 464 8.06 -19.41 -24.35
C GLY A 464 7.54 -18.65 -23.14
N TYR A 465 8.16 -17.52 -22.80
CA TYR A 465 7.72 -16.65 -21.71
C TYR A 465 6.33 -16.06 -21.97
N ILE A 466 6.11 -15.48 -23.16
CA ILE A 466 4.80 -14.91 -23.53
C ILE A 466 3.72 -15.99 -23.64
N GLU A 467 4.01 -17.12 -24.29
CA GLU A 467 3.06 -18.23 -24.39
C GLU A 467 2.61 -18.70 -22.99
N LYS A 468 3.53 -18.75 -22.02
CA LYS A 468 3.16 -19.14 -20.66
C LYS A 468 2.32 -18.08 -19.94
N ILE A 469 2.57 -16.80 -20.16
CA ILE A 469 1.71 -15.71 -19.67
C ILE A 469 0.30 -15.86 -20.25
N GLU A 470 0.19 -16.03 -21.56
CA GLU A 470 -1.10 -16.21 -22.25
C GLU A 470 -1.85 -17.45 -21.75
N GLU A 471 -1.15 -18.57 -21.54
CA GLU A 471 -1.74 -19.81 -21.01
C GLU A 471 -2.31 -19.63 -19.60
N VAL A 472 -1.52 -19.05 -18.68
CA VAL A 472 -1.90 -18.92 -17.27
C VAL A 472 -3.01 -17.88 -17.10
N LEU A 473 -2.94 -16.76 -17.83
CA LEU A 473 -3.90 -15.66 -17.69
C LEU A 473 -5.14 -15.85 -18.55
N GLY A 474 -5.09 -16.65 -19.62
CA GLY A 474 -6.15 -16.78 -20.62
C GLY A 474 -7.53 -17.17 -20.09
N LYS A 475 -7.61 -17.76 -18.89
CA LYS A 475 -8.89 -18.02 -18.21
C LYS A 475 -9.70 -16.76 -17.91
N TYR A 476 -9.05 -15.61 -17.70
CA TYR A 476 -9.73 -14.34 -17.41
C TYR A 476 -10.18 -13.58 -18.67
N ASN A 477 -9.65 -13.92 -19.85
CA ASN A 477 -10.01 -13.26 -21.11
C ASN A 477 -11.45 -13.58 -21.56
N LYS A 478 -12.12 -14.53 -20.93
CA LYS A 478 -13.43 -15.05 -21.34
C LYS A 478 -14.64 -14.39 -20.68
N TYR A 479 -14.41 -13.45 -19.76
CA TYR A 479 -15.45 -12.93 -18.85
C TYR A 479 -16.15 -11.66 -19.32
#